data_AF-A0A2E6TYS1-F1
#
_entry.id   AF-A0A2E6TYS1-F1
#
_cell.length_a   1.000
_cell.length_b   1.000
_cell.length_c   1.000
_cell.angle_alpha   90.00
_cell.angle_beta   90.00
_cell.angle_gamma   90.00
#
_symmetry.space_group_name_H-M   'P 1'
#
loop_
_entity.id
_entity.type
_entity.pdbx_description
1 polymer ?
#
loop_
_entity_poly.entity_id
_entity_poly.type
_entity_poly.pdbx_seq_one_letter_code
_entity_poly.pdbx_strand_id
1 'polypeptide(L)'
;MDDSLDGRTREGRLVRKFMKEAGIDYSTRHISKKDDIQLTEEQKEFIRNNSAADVSSVALARLVFAGAEIKHMSKEFWAVHDFIHEEGLDVPKNETAMNIKYSPPKADSKIMKKIQDCVGVEISEDKMTVKYKRCIEALRKFMSAPRFLQVIETYTSLEDRNLFEAEFVRATWDKPDLTTDEINLYINVCMDYIHLKRIQSAMDKLNRMFDEAEEQQDMTIRLTEILKTKSEEYNQCEKRMESLISKLQGDRSKRIANQVSKNASILNLVQLFQEEEERGIMLKMAQMQQKLISNEMDELEKMPDWKARVLGISKSDSL
;
A
#
# COMPACT_ATOMS: atom_id res chain seq x y z
N MET A 1 30.38 22.84 37.87
CA MET A 1 29.02 23.34 37.62
C MET A 1 28.15 22.13 37.37
N ASP A 2 26.97 22.09 37.96
CA ASP A 2 26.04 20.97 37.80
C ASP A 2 25.30 21.13 36.48
N ASP A 3 25.62 20.29 35.49
CA ASP A 3 25.06 20.34 34.13
C ASP A 3 23.59 19.89 34.07
N SER A 4 22.97 19.51 35.19
CA SER A 4 21.55 19.12 35.24
C SER A 4 20.58 20.31 35.45
N LEU A 5 21.10 21.50 35.75
CA LEU A 5 20.30 22.71 35.99
C LEU A 5 19.99 23.44 34.67
N ASP A 6 18.83 23.15 34.08
CA ASP A 6 18.30 23.84 32.90
C ASP A 6 17.14 24.81 33.25
N GLY A 7 16.77 25.73 32.36
CA GLY A 7 15.66 26.69 32.53
C GLY A 7 14.27 26.09 32.79
N ARG A 8 14.16 24.75 32.78
CA ARG A 8 12.97 23.98 33.15
C ARG A 8 12.94 23.58 34.64
N THR A 9 14.07 23.58 35.33
CA THR A 9 14.17 23.25 36.76
C THR A 9 13.53 24.34 37.62
N ARG A 10 13.31 24.04 38.90
CA ARG A 10 12.69 24.98 39.84
C ARG A 10 13.57 26.22 40.02
N GLU A 11 14.86 26.00 40.10
CA GLU A 11 15.93 26.97 40.19
C GLU A 11 15.99 27.82 38.91
N GLY A 12 15.98 27.18 37.73
CA GLY A 12 15.99 27.88 36.44
C GLY A 12 14.76 28.77 36.24
N ARG A 13 13.58 28.35 36.71
CA ARG A 13 12.36 29.17 36.68
C ARG A 13 12.42 30.37 37.62
N LEU A 14 13.02 30.22 38.80
CA LEU A 14 13.21 31.33 39.75
C LEU A 14 14.18 32.37 39.20
N VAL A 15 15.30 31.93 38.60
CA VAL A 15 16.25 32.81 37.91
C VAL A 15 15.56 33.54 36.76
N ARG A 16 14.75 32.84 35.96
CA ARG A 16 13.98 33.45 34.86
C ARG A 16 13.02 34.54 35.34
N LYS A 17 12.34 34.29 36.47
CA LYS A 17 11.42 35.25 37.08
C LYS A 17 12.17 36.48 37.61
N PHE A 18 13.30 36.26 38.29
CA PHE A 18 14.17 37.32 38.77
C PHE A 18 14.76 38.17 37.64
N MET A 19 15.27 37.55 36.57
CA MET A 19 15.80 38.28 35.40
C MET A 19 14.72 39.13 34.72
N LYS A 20 13.48 38.63 34.64
CA LYS A 20 12.34 39.38 34.11
C LYS A 20 11.93 40.54 35.02
N GLU A 21 11.97 40.36 36.35
CA GLU A 21 11.68 41.43 37.33
C GLU A 21 12.78 42.49 37.37
N ALA A 22 14.04 42.10 37.14
CA ALA A 22 15.19 42.99 37.09
C ALA A 22 15.37 43.70 35.72
N GLY A 23 14.50 43.45 34.74
CA GLY A 23 14.59 44.03 33.40
C GLY A 23 15.80 43.56 32.59
N ILE A 24 16.38 42.41 32.94
CA ILE A 24 17.54 41.83 32.25
C ILE A 24 17.02 40.89 31.16
N ASP A 25 17.28 41.22 29.90
CA ASP A 25 17.02 40.32 28.79
C ASP A 25 17.93 39.11 28.86
N TYR A 26 17.35 37.92 28.75
CA TYR A 26 18.07 36.65 28.75
C TYR A 26 17.70 35.88 27.48
N SER A 27 18.72 35.34 26.81
CA SER A 27 18.53 34.53 25.61
C SER A 27 18.23 33.09 26.02
N THR A 28 17.04 32.61 25.68
CA THR A 28 16.71 31.19 25.81
C THR A 28 16.96 30.46 24.49
N ARG A 29 17.35 29.18 24.55
CA ARG A 29 17.37 28.28 23.38
C ARG A 29 15.98 28.02 22.77
N HIS A 30 14.93 28.68 23.26
CA HIS A 30 13.57 28.51 22.78
C HIS A 30 13.35 29.35 21.52
N ILE A 31 13.27 28.67 20.38
CA ILE A 31 12.91 29.27 19.09
C ILE A 31 11.41 29.58 19.12
N SER A 32 11.04 30.86 18.99
CA SER A 32 9.64 31.26 18.82
C SER A 32 9.10 30.73 17.48
N LYS A 33 7.80 30.38 17.44
CA LYS A 33 7.14 30.05 16.18
C LYS A 33 7.22 31.27 15.26
N LYS A 34 7.84 31.13 14.07
CA LYS A 34 7.71 32.11 13.00
C LYS A 34 6.23 32.23 12.60
N ASP A 35 5.80 33.39 12.14
CA ASP A 35 4.45 33.61 11.59
C ASP A 35 4.30 33.01 10.19
N ASP A 36 3.07 32.76 9.75
CA ASP A 36 2.79 32.25 8.39
C ASP A 36 3.12 33.34 7.36
N ILE A 37 3.76 32.94 6.27
CA ILE A 37 4.20 33.86 5.22
C ILE A 37 3.11 33.94 4.16
N GLN A 38 2.66 35.16 3.87
CA GLN A 38 1.76 35.43 2.74
C GLN A 38 2.57 35.93 1.55
N LEU A 39 2.37 35.31 0.39
CA LEU A 39 3.03 35.70 -0.86
C LEU A 39 2.39 36.99 -1.40
N THR A 40 3.22 37.94 -1.84
CA THR A 40 2.76 39.12 -2.58
C THR A 40 2.39 38.75 -4.01
N GLU A 41 1.58 39.57 -4.69
CA GLU A 41 1.18 39.30 -6.09
C GLU A 41 2.37 39.22 -7.05
N GLU A 42 3.40 40.04 -6.85
CA GLU A 42 4.65 39.96 -7.63
C GLU A 42 5.36 38.61 -7.45
N GLN A 43 5.37 38.08 -6.23
CA GLN A 43 5.96 36.77 -5.94
C GLN A 43 5.15 35.64 -6.59
N LYS A 44 3.82 35.76 -6.62
CA LYS A 44 2.93 34.79 -7.28
C LYS A 44 3.15 34.76 -8.80
N GLU A 45 3.23 35.92 -9.44
CA GLU A 45 3.55 36.00 -10.88
C GLU A 45 4.94 35.44 -11.19
N PHE A 46 5.93 35.73 -10.34
CA PHE A 46 7.26 35.14 -10.49
C PHE A 46 7.23 33.61 -10.40
N ILE A 47 6.49 33.05 -9.44
CA ILE A 47 6.35 31.60 -9.29
C ILE A 47 5.66 30.99 -10.52
N ARG A 48 4.57 31.58 -11.03
CA ARG A 48 3.90 31.08 -12.25
C ARG A 48 4.83 31.05 -13.48
N ASN A 49 5.66 32.08 -13.62
CA ASN A 49 6.56 32.20 -14.78
C ASN A 49 7.79 31.27 -14.70
N ASN A 50 8.16 30.84 -13.50
CA ASN A 50 9.38 30.03 -13.27
C ASN A 50 9.08 28.62 -12.73
N SER A 51 7.81 28.25 -12.57
CA SER A 51 7.41 26.88 -12.19
C SER A 51 7.62 25.94 -13.38
N ALA A 52 8.59 25.05 -13.27
CA ALA A 52 8.81 23.96 -14.21
C ALA A 52 9.09 22.68 -13.41
N ALA A 53 8.78 21.52 -14.02
CA ALA A 53 8.87 20.21 -13.37
C ALA A 53 10.25 19.85 -12.77
N ASP A 54 11.33 20.49 -13.25
CA ASP A 54 12.69 20.24 -12.76
C ASP A 54 13.15 21.21 -11.67
N VAL A 55 12.38 22.26 -11.37
CA VAL A 55 12.76 23.29 -10.39
C VAL A 55 12.15 22.98 -9.03
N SER A 56 12.99 22.64 -8.04
CA SER A 56 12.53 22.37 -6.66
C SER A 56 11.86 23.59 -6.04
N SER A 57 10.80 23.38 -5.24
CA SER A 57 10.12 24.47 -4.54
C SER A 57 11.04 25.18 -3.54
N VAL A 58 12.10 24.53 -3.04
CA VAL A 58 13.14 25.20 -2.24
C VAL A 58 13.96 26.18 -3.09
N ALA A 59 14.29 25.80 -4.31
CA ALA A 59 15.05 26.67 -5.22
C ALA A 59 14.22 27.88 -5.62
N LEU A 60 12.93 27.69 -5.94
CA LEU A 60 11.99 28.78 -6.19
C LEU A 60 11.86 29.70 -4.97
N ALA A 61 11.69 29.13 -3.78
CA ALA A 61 11.64 29.92 -2.54
C ALA A 61 12.91 30.77 -2.36
N ARG A 62 14.11 30.23 -2.66
CA ARG A 62 15.37 30.99 -2.56
C ARG A 62 15.46 32.16 -3.54
N LEU A 63 14.86 32.01 -4.72
CA LEU A 63 14.79 33.08 -5.72
C LEU A 63 13.78 34.16 -5.31
N VAL A 64 12.63 33.74 -4.80
CA VAL A 64 11.54 34.63 -4.37
C VAL A 64 11.90 35.42 -3.12
N PHE A 65 12.50 34.78 -2.13
CA PHE A 65 12.92 35.39 -0.87
C PHE A 65 14.44 35.57 -0.86
N ALA A 66 14.91 36.48 -1.72
CA ALA A 66 16.31 36.85 -1.80
C ALA A 66 16.85 37.25 -0.41
N GLY A 67 17.86 36.53 0.09
CA GLY A 67 18.58 36.87 1.33
C GLY A 67 18.31 36.00 2.56
N ALA A 68 17.43 35.00 2.49
CA ALA A 68 17.26 34.02 3.57
C ALA A 68 17.97 32.70 3.25
N GLU A 69 18.69 32.12 4.22
CA GLU A 69 19.09 30.70 4.15
C GLU A 69 17.83 29.83 4.29
N ILE A 70 17.10 29.68 3.18
CA ILE A 70 15.88 28.90 3.14
C ILE A 70 16.26 27.42 3.18
N LYS A 71 15.78 26.79 4.25
CA LYS A 71 15.88 25.34 4.47
C LYS A 71 14.65 24.66 3.86
N HIS A 72 14.83 23.41 3.45
CA HIS A 72 13.74 22.53 3.04
C HIS A 72 12.73 22.38 4.20
N MET A 73 11.41 22.37 3.91
CA MET A 73 10.30 22.42 4.89
C MET A 73 10.20 23.68 5.77
N SER A 74 10.87 24.77 5.39
CA SER A 74 10.67 26.07 6.03
C SER A 74 9.29 26.66 5.69
N LYS A 75 8.88 27.73 6.37
CA LYS A 75 7.60 28.38 6.08
C LYS A 75 7.60 29.03 4.69
N GLU A 76 8.75 29.56 4.31
CA GLU A 76 9.03 30.13 2.99
C GLU A 76 8.83 29.07 1.91
N PHE A 77 9.31 27.84 2.16
CA PHE A 77 9.09 26.69 1.27
C PHE A 77 7.61 26.31 1.17
N TRP A 78 6.92 26.16 2.30
CA TRP A 78 5.50 25.75 2.31
C TRP A 78 4.60 26.78 1.63
N ALA A 79 4.85 28.08 1.84
CA ALA A 79 4.10 29.14 1.16
C ALA A 79 4.19 29.02 -0.37
N VAL A 80 5.38 28.69 -0.90
CA VAL A 80 5.58 28.48 -2.34
C VAL A 80 4.98 27.15 -2.80
N HIS A 81 5.21 26.05 -2.07
CA HIS A 81 4.72 24.72 -2.43
C HIS A 81 3.19 24.63 -2.43
N ASP A 82 2.54 25.17 -1.40
CA ASP A 82 1.07 25.20 -1.31
C ASP A 82 0.48 26.05 -2.44
N PHE A 83 1.11 27.18 -2.80
CA PHE A 83 0.66 27.99 -3.94
C PHE A 83 0.78 27.25 -5.28
N ILE A 84 1.89 26.54 -5.52
CA ILE A 84 2.08 25.70 -6.72
C ILE A 84 1.00 24.61 -6.78
N HIS A 85 0.70 23.97 -5.65
CA HIS A 85 -0.33 22.94 -5.58
C HIS A 85 -1.74 23.49 -5.79
N GLU A 86 -2.08 24.65 -5.23
CA GLU A 86 -3.39 25.30 -5.38
C GLU A 86 -3.66 25.75 -6.82
N GLU A 87 -2.65 26.28 -7.51
CA GLU A 87 -2.75 26.71 -8.90
C GLU A 87 -2.61 25.56 -9.90
N GLY A 88 -2.27 24.34 -9.44
CA GLY A 88 -2.09 23.16 -10.30
C GLY A 88 -0.89 23.23 -11.23
N LEU A 89 0.16 23.95 -10.82
CA LEU A 89 1.41 24.09 -11.56
C LEU A 89 2.26 22.82 -11.46
N ASP A 90 3.21 22.65 -12.38
CA ASP A 90 4.08 21.47 -12.39
C ASP A 90 4.95 21.41 -11.12
N VAL A 91 4.76 20.33 -10.36
CA VAL A 91 5.52 20.03 -9.13
C VAL A 91 6.66 19.08 -9.46
N PRO A 92 7.84 19.23 -8.85
CA PRO A 92 8.90 18.24 -8.96
C PRO A 92 8.42 16.85 -8.55
N LYS A 93 8.87 15.82 -9.29
CA LYS A 93 8.51 14.42 -9.03
C LYS A 93 8.71 14.00 -7.56
N ASN A 94 9.74 14.55 -6.91
CA ASN A 94 10.10 14.25 -5.53
C ASN A 94 9.23 14.94 -4.47
N GLU A 95 8.42 15.93 -4.87
CA GLU A 95 7.61 16.77 -3.99
C GLU A 95 6.09 16.57 -4.20
N THR A 96 5.71 15.74 -5.18
CA THR A 96 4.32 15.43 -5.56
C THR A 96 3.43 14.97 -4.41
N ALA A 97 3.98 14.28 -3.40
CA ALA A 97 3.21 13.73 -2.29
C ALA A 97 3.37 14.51 -0.98
N MET A 98 4.04 15.66 -1.00
CA MET A 98 4.09 16.56 0.15
C MET A 98 2.69 17.12 0.44
N ASN A 99 2.32 17.20 1.72
CA ASN A 99 0.98 17.58 2.20
C ASN A 99 -0.19 16.63 1.87
N ILE A 100 0.02 15.62 1.02
CA ILE A 100 -1.00 14.62 0.71
C ILE A 100 -1.03 13.56 1.82
N LYS A 101 -2.14 13.43 2.54
CA LYS A 101 -2.36 12.33 3.49
C LYS A 101 -2.83 11.08 2.77
N TYR A 102 -2.25 9.93 3.11
CA TYR A 102 -2.70 8.66 2.56
C TYR A 102 -4.03 8.24 3.19
N SER A 103 -4.98 7.79 2.36
CA SER A 103 -6.27 7.29 2.82
C SER A 103 -6.41 5.81 2.48
N PRO A 104 -6.43 4.90 3.48
CA PRO A 104 -6.57 3.47 3.21
C PRO A 104 -7.94 3.16 2.60
N PRO A 105 -8.02 2.21 1.65
CA PRO A 105 -9.27 1.85 1.00
C PRO A 105 -10.25 1.23 2.01
N LYS A 106 -11.42 1.88 2.17
CA LYS A 106 -12.50 1.43 3.07
C LYS A 106 -13.57 0.58 2.40
N ALA A 107 -13.58 0.50 1.08
CA ALA A 107 -14.59 -0.25 0.34
C ALA A 107 -13.93 -1.43 -0.37
N ASP A 108 -14.58 -2.60 -0.31
CA ASP A 108 -14.04 -3.83 -0.88
C ASP A 108 -13.87 -3.70 -2.41
N SER A 109 -14.74 -2.94 -3.08
CA SER A 109 -14.62 -2.57 -4.50
C SER A 109 -13.32 -1.82 -4.83
N LYS A 110 -12.86 -0.93 -3.94
CA LYS A 110 -11.59 -0.23 -4.13
C LYS A 110 -10.39 -1.17 -3.96
N ILE A 111 -10.51 -2.16 -3.08
CA ILE A 111 -9.45 -3.15 -2.86
C ILE A 111 -9.37 -4.10 -4.04
N MET A 112 -10.50 -4.54 -4.58
CA MET A 112 -10.56 -5.36 -5.79
C MET A 112 -9.90 -4.63 -6.97
N LYS A 113 -10.22 -3.35 -7.18
CA LYS A 113 -9.53 -2.53 -8.18
C LYS A 113 -8.02 -2.48 -7.96
N LYS A 114 -7.56 -2.24 -6.72
CA LYS A 114 -6.13 -2.25 -6.41
C LYS A 114 -5.45 -3.59 -6.68
N ILE A 115 -6.12 -4.71 -6.37
CA ILE A 115 -5.60 -6.05 -6.70
C ILE A 115 -5.50 -6.22 -8.22
N GLN A 116 -6.51 -5.79 -8.96
CA GLN A 116 -6.50 -5.82 -10.43
C GLN A 116 -5.37 -4.98 -11.00
N ASP A 117 -5.21 -3.73 -10.53
CA ASP A 117 -4.19 -2.81 -11.01
C ASP A 117 -2.76 -3.30 -10.66
N CYS A 118 -2.56 -3.90 -9.48
CA CYS A 118 -1.23 -4.27 -9.00
C CYS A 118 -0.81 -5.69 -9.39
N VAL A 119 -1.76 -6.62 -9.53
CA VAL A 119 -1.49 -8.06 -9.73
C VAL A 119 -1.94 -8.54 -11.11
N GLY A 120 -2.85 -7.82 -11.78
CA GLY A 120 -3.42 -8.22 -13.06
C GLY A 120 -4.44 -9.37 -12.94
N VAL A 121 -4.90 -9.68 -11.73
CA VAL A 121 -5.93 -10.71 -11.50
C VAL A 121 -7.30 -10.07 -11.60
N GLU A 122 -8.06 -10.45 -12.63
CA GLU A 122 -9.45 -10.01 -12.78
C GLU A 122 -10.36 -10.75 -11.80
N ILE A 123 -10.78 -10.05 -10.75
CA ILE A 123 -11.76 -10.55 -9.79
C ILE A 123 -13.13 -9.99 -10.18
N SER A 124 -13.95 -10.81 -10.85
CA SER A 124 -15.35 -10.47 -11.12
C SER A 124 -16.20 -10.64 -9.85
N GLU A 125 -17.00 -9.62 -9.49
CA GLU A 125 -17.91 -9.64 -8.32
C GLU A 125 -18.85 -10.87 -8.33
N ASP A 126 -19.24 -11.33 -9.51
CA ASP A 126 -20.16 -12.45 -9.72
C ASP A 126 -19.55 -13.84 -9.45
N LYS A 127 -18.22 -13.95 -9.32
CA LYS A 127 -17.49 -15.21 -9.06
C LYS A 127 -16.67 -15.14 -7.76
N MET A 128 -17.15 -14.41 -6.76
CA MET A 128 -16.40 -14.18 -5.53
C MET A 128 -16.45 -15.39 -4.57
N THR A 129 -15.47 -16.29 -4.67
CA THR A 129 -15.27 -17.40 -3.73
C THR A 129 -15.08 -16.90 -2.29
N VAL A 130 -15.54 -17.65 -1.29
CA VAL A 130 -15.37 -17.34 0.15
C VAL A 130 -13.91 -17.04 0.52
N LYS A 131 -12.95 -17.71 -0.14
CA LYS A 131 -11.52 -17.47 0.01
C LYS A 131 -11.11 -16.05 -0.41
N TYR A 132 -11.58 -15.57 -1.57
CA TYR A 132 -11.29 -14.22 -2.06
C TYR A 132 -11.88 -13.14 -1.14
N LYS A 133 -13.08 -13.36 -0.58
CA LYS A 133 -13.67 -12.44 0.41
C LYS A 133 -12.76 -12.28 1.62
N ARG A 134 -12.28 -13.40 2.19
CA ARG A 134 -11.34 -13.39 3.32
C ARG A 134 -10.03 -12.68 2.98
N CYS A 135 -9.50 -12.90 1.78
CA CYS A 135 -8.29 -12.21 1.30
C CYS A 135 -8.49 -10.69 1.21
N ILE A 136 -9.61 -10.23 0.63
CA ILE A 136 -9.93 -8.81 0.48
C ILE A 136 -10.11 -8.14 1.86
N GLU A 137 -10.86 -8.79 2.76
CA GLU A 137 -11.06 -8.31 4.13
C GLU A 137 -9.74 -8.25 4.92
N ALA A 138 -8.86 -9.23 4.75
CA ALA A 138 -7.55 -9.26 5.39
C ALA A 138 -6.65 -8.14 4.84
N LEU A 139 -6.55 -8.00 3.52
CA LEU A 139 -5.77 -6.95 2.87
C LEU A 139 -6.24 -5.55 3.31
N ARG A 140 -7.56 -5.34 3.43
CA ARG A 140 -8.14 -4.11 3.99
C ARG A 140 -7.57 -3.75 5.35
N LYS A 141 -7.50 -4.74 6.25
CA LYS A 141 -6.97 -4.57 7.60
C LYS A 141 -5.46 -4.31 7.56
N PHE A 142 -4.73 -5.00 6.70
CA PHE A 142 -3.28 -4.85 6.56
C PHE A 142 -2.88 -3.45 6.07
N MET A 143 -3.57 -2.92 5.06
CA MET A 143 -3.33 -1.56 4.53
C MET A 143 -3.75 -0.45 5.52
N SER A 144 -4.63 -0.79 6.47
CA SER A 144 -5.04 0.13 7.54
C SER A 144 -4.15 0.02 8.78
N ALA A 145 -3.08 -0.78 8.75
CA ALA A 145 -2.21 -0.98 9.90
C ALA A 145 -1.43 0.30 10.25
N PRO A 146 -1.25 0.63 11.54
CA PRO A 146 -0.58 1.88 11.94
C PRO A 146 0.83 2.04 11.36
N ARG A 147 1.62 0.96 11.34
CA ARG A 147 2.97 0.97 10.76
C ARG A 147 2.95 1.20 9.25
N PHE A 148 1.98 0.61 8.53
CA PHE A 148 1.84 0.83 7.10
C PHE A 148 1.57 2.31 6.80
N LEU A 149 0.64 2.92 7.55
CA LEU A 149 0.30 4.35 7.42
C LEU A 149 1.49 5.26 7.72
N GLN A 150 2.24 4.96 8.78
CA GLN A 150 3.44 5.73 9.12
C GLN A 150 4.48 5.67 7.99
N VAL A 151 4.75 4.47 7.45
CA VAL A 151 5.77 4.29 6.41
C VAL A 151 5.37 4.98 5.11
N ILE A 152 4.14 4.78 4.63
CA ILE A 152 3.70 5.38 3.36
C ILE A 152 3.70 6.91 3.40
N GLU A 153 3.42 7.50 4.57
CA GLU A 153 3.45 8.95 4.77
C GLU A 153 4.86 9.55 4.73
N THR A 154 5.91 8.76 5.01
CA THR A 154 7.31 9.25 4.94
C THR A 154 7.77 9.56 3.52
N TYR A 155 7.14 8.97 2.51
CA TYR A 155 7.53 9.20 1.12
C TYR A 155 6.99 10.53 0.61
N THR A 156 7.87 11.32 0.00
CA THR A 156 7.56 12.64 -0.57
C THR A 156 7.15 12.58 -2.05
N SER A 157 7.43 11.46 -2.73
CA SER A 157 7.00 11.21 -4.12
C SER A 157 5.79 10.29 -4.17
N LEU A 158 4.83 10.61 -5.05
CA LEU A 158 3.65 9.77 -5.26
C LEU A 158 4.02 8.46 -5.96
N GLU A 159 5.01 8.48 -6.85
CA GLU A 159 5.50 7.27 -7.52
C GLU A 159 6.05 6.26 -6.52
N ASP A 160 6.81 6.72 -5.52
CA ASP A 160 7.35 5.85 -4.47
C ASP A 160 6.22 5.31 -3.57
N ARG A 161 5.21 6.12 -3.24
CA ARG A 161 4.02 5.66 -2.50
C ARG A 161 3.24 4.59 -3.26
N ASN A 162 3.00 4.82 -4.55
CA ASN A 162 2.29 3.89 -5.41
C ASN A 162 3.07 2.59 -5.56
N LEU A 163 4.39 2.66 -5.71
CA LEU A 163 5.26 1.48 -5.78
C LEU A 163 5.23 0.70 -4.46
N PHE A 164 5.38 1.38 -3.32
CA PHE A 164 5.29 0.77 -2.00
C PHE A 164 3.98 -0.02 -1.84
N GLU A 165 2.85 0.64 -2.14
CA GLU A 165 1.53 0.06 -2.01
C GLU A 165 1.34 -1.13 -2.97
N ALA A 166 1.80 -1.01 -4.21
CA ALA A 166 1.69 -2.07 -5.21
C ALA A 166 2.53 -3.31 -4.87
N GLU A 167 3.76 -3.14 -4.38
CA GLU A 167 4.59 -4.26 -3.91
C GLU A 167 3.97 -4.92 -2.67
N PHE A 168 3.45 -4.12 -1.73
CA PHE A 168 2.80 -4.64 -0.54
C PHE A 168 1.54 -5.45 -0.87
N VAL A 169 0.69 -4.93 -1.77
CA VAL A 169 -0.51 -5.64 -2.22
C VAL A 169 -0.11 -6.94 -2.93
N ARG A 170 0.85 -6.92 -3.86
CA ARG A 170 1.35 -8.13 -4.54
C ARG A 170 1.87 -9.18 -3.57
N ALA A 171 2.56 -8.77 -2.52
CA ALA A 171 3.13 -9.69 -1.54
C ALA A 171 2.10 -10.30 -0.57
N THR A 172 1.00 -9.61 -0.29
CA THR A 172 0.09 -9.96 0.82
C THR A 172 -1.33 -10.37 0.43
N TRP A 173 -1.81 -10.01 -0.76
CA TRP A 173 -3.23 -10.18 -1.13
C TRP A 173 -3.74 -11.61 -1.07
N ASP A 174 -2.91 -12.60 -1.40
CA ASP A 174 -3.26 -14.04 -1.44
C ASP A 174 -3.11 -14.73 -0.07
N LYS A 175 -2.79 -13.98 0.99
CA LYS A 175 -2.39 -14.50 2.30
C LYS A 175 -3.28 -13.91 3.41
N PRO A 176 -4.49 -14.45 3.65
CA PRO A 176 -5.39 -13.91 4.67
C PRO A 176 -4.92 -14.19 6.10
N ASP A 177 -4.05 -15.19 6.30
CA ASP A 177 -3.65 -15.70 7.62
C ASP A 177 -2.40 -15.04 8.21
N LEU A 178 -2.00 -13.87 7.69
CA LEU A 178 -0.78 -13.19 8.13
C LEU A 178 -0.92 -12.65 9.56
N THR A 179 0.12 -12.84 10.37
CA THR A 179 0.21 -12.23 11.70
C THR A 179 0.75 -10.79 11.62
N THR A 180 0.54 -10.02 12.69
CA THR A 180 1.08 -8.66 12.81
C THR A 180 2.59 -8.59 12.58
N ASP A 181 3.34 -9.57 13.07
CA ASP A 181 4.79 -9.64 12.89
C ASP A 181 5.18 -9.90 11.43
N GLU A 182 4.47 -10.79 10.74
CA GLU A 182 4.68 -11.03 9.32
C GLU A 182 4.35 -9.79 8.49
N ILE A 183 3.25 -9.10 8.80
CA ILE A 183 2.88 -7.84 8.15
C ILE A 183 4.00 -6.81 8.32
N ASN A 184 4.56 -6.69 9.52
CA ASN A 184 5.68 -5.79 9.79
C ASN A 184 6.94 -6.14 8.98
N LEU A 185 7.21 -7.44 8.80
CA LEU A 185 8.33 -7.91 7.98
C LEU A 185 8.07 -7.66 6.49
N TYR A 186 6.86 -7.87 5.98
CA TYR A 186 6.49 -7.51 4.61
C TYR A 186 6.61 -6.01 4.36
N ILE A 187 6.22 -5.17 5.33
CA ILE A 187 6.43 -3.72 5.26
C ILE A 187 7.94 -3.40 5.10
N ASN A 188 8.81 -4.08 5.85
CA ASN A 188 10.27 -3.89 5.71
C ASN A 188 10.78 -4.30 4.32
N VAL A 189 10.31 -5.44 3.80
CA VAL A 189 10.66 -5.87 2.45
C VAL A 189 10.24 -4.82 1.41
N CYS A 190 9.05 -4.25 1.54
CA CYS A 190 8.57 -3.18 0.64
C CYS A 190 9.40 -1.89 0.76
N MET A 191 9.85 -1.54 1.98
CA MET A 191 10.79 -0.42 2.18
C MET A 191 12.13 -0.67 1.49
N ASP A 192 12.68 -1.88 1.63
CA ASP A 192 13.94 -2.29 0.97
C ASP A 192 13.80 -2.23 -0.56
N TYR A 193 12.67 -2.63 -1.15
CA TYR A 193 12.41 -2.47 -2.60
C TYR A 193 12.53 -1.02 -3.08
N ILE A 194 11.98 -0.05 -2.34
CA ILE A 194 12.08 1.37 -2.70
C ILE A 194 13.50 1.88 -2.51
N HIS A 195 14.18 1.45 -1.45
CA HIS A 195 15.58 1.77 -1.24
C HIS A 195 16.45 1.26 -2.40
N LEU A 196 16.21 0.04 -2.87
CA LEU A 196 16.89 -0.54 -4.03
C LEU A 196 16.68 0.32 -5.27
N LYS A 197 15.43 0.69 -5.60
CA LYS A 197 15.11 1.59 -6.74
C LYS A 197 15.83 2.94 -6.64
N ARG A 198 15.88 3.52 -5.44
CA ARG A 198 16.55 4.81 -5.20
C ARG A 198 18.06 4.71 -5.37
N ILE A 199 18.69 3.65 -4.84
CA ILE A 199 20.13 3.39 -5.02
C ILE A 199 20.44 3.18 -6.49
N GLN A 200 19.63 2.39 -7.21
CA GLN A 200 19.78 2.18 -8.64
C GLN A 200 19.68 3.50 -9.43
N SER A 201 18.67 4.32 -9.14
CA SER A 201 18.52 5.64 -9.78
C SER A 201 19.70 6.58 -9.47
N ALA A 202 20.31 6.46 -8.28
CA ALA A 202 21.50 7.23 -7.92
C ALA A 202 22.74 6.71 -8.66
N MET A 203 22.90 5.39 -8.82
CA MET A 203 23.96 4.79 -9.62
C MET A 203 23.87 5.22 -11.09
N ASP A 204 22.67 5.22 -11.68
CA ASP A 204 22.46 5.67 -13.07
C ASP A 204 22.87 7.13 -13.26
N LYS A 205 22.57 8.00 -12.29
CA LYS A 205 23.01 9.40 -12.31
C LYS A 205 24.51 9.54 -12.17
N LEU A 206 25.13 8.78 -11.26
CA LEU A 206 26.58 8.80 -11.07
C LEU A 206 27.33 8.29 -12.31
N ASN A 207 26.81 7.26 -12.98
CA ASN A 207 27.38 6.77 -14.24
C ASN A 207 27.32 7.83 -15.34
N ARG A 208 26.19 8.55 -15.49
CA ARG A 208 26.10 9.67 -16.43
C ARG A 208 27.11 10.78 -16.12
N MET A 209 27.23 11.14 -14.84
CA MET A 209 28.23 12.13 -14.40
C MET A 209 29.66 11.65 -14.63
N PHE A 210 29.91 10.34 -14.55
CA PHE A 210 31.21 9.73 -14.82
C PHE A 210 31.57 9.84 -16.30
N ASP A 211 30.63 9.51 -17.19
CA ASP A 211 30.80 9.60 -18.64
C ASP A 211 31.02 11.06 -19.09
N GLU A 212 30.40 12.02 -18.42
CA GLU A 212 30.59 13.47 -18.68
C GLU A 212 31.91 14.02 -18.13
N ALA A 213 32.53 13.35 -17.16
CA ALA A 213 33.71 13.81 -16.42
C ALA A 213 35.05 13.30 -16.97
N GLU A 214 35.07 12.63 -18.14
CA GLU A 214 36.25 11.95 -18.70
C GLU A 214 37.53 12.82 -18.80
N GLU A 215 37.41 14.15 -18.83
CA GLU A 215 38.54 15.09 -18.89
C GLU A 215 39.14 15.47 -17.52
N GLN A 216 38.48 15.17 -16.39
CA GLN A 216 38.92 15.55 -15.04
C GLN A 216 39.23 14.33 -14.15
N GLN A 217 40.48 13.87 -14.20
CA GLN A 217 40.96 12.66 -13.52
C GLN A 217 40.64 12.61 -12.01
N ASP A 218 40.71 13.74 -11.30
CA ASP A 218 40.40 13.82 -9.86
C ASP A 218 38.89 13.64 -9.56
N MET A 219 38.02 14.09 -10.46
CA MET A 219 36.56 13.93 -10.35
C MET A 219 36.16 12.49 -10.64
N THR A 220 36.80 11.86 -11.63
CA THR A 220 36.61 10.45 -12.01
C THR A 220 36.95 9.49 -10.85
N ILE A 221 38.04 9.74 -10.12
CA ILE A 221 38.44 8.91 -8.96
C ILE A 221 37.38 8.98 -7.85
N ARG A 222 36.93 10.19 -7.49
CA ARG A 222 35.90 10.39 -6.45
C ARG A 222 34.57 9.76 -6.84
N LEU A 223 34.14 9.90 -8.09
CA LEU A 223 32.91 9.28 -8.59
C LEU A 223 32.99 7.74 -8.54
N THR A 224 34.15 7.17 -8.86
CA THR A 224 34.39 5.72 -8.77
C THR A 224 34.27 5.21 -7.33
N GLU A 225 34.83 5.93 -6.36
CA GLU A 225 34.69 5.59 -4.93
C GLU A 225 33.23 5.64 -4.49
N ILE A 226 32.49 6.70 -4.84
CA ILE A 226 31.06 6.83 -4.52
C ILE A 226 30.25 5.72 -5.18
N LEU A 227 30.53 5.39 -6.45
CA LEU A 227 29.87 4.32 -7.18
C LEU A 227 30.09 2.97 -6.49
N LYS A 228 31.32 2.70 -6.05
CA LYS A 228 31.65 1.49 -5.29
C LYS A 228 30.86 1.43 -3.98
N THR A 229 30.81 2.50 -3.20
CA THR A 229 30.01 2.57 -1.97
C THR A 229 28.53 2.33 -2.25
N LYS A 230 27.97 2.93 -3.31
CA LYS A 230 26.55 2.72 -3.69
C LYS A 230 26.27 1.30 -4.16
N SER A 231 27.21 0.68 -4.88
CA SER A 231 27.14 -0.73 -5.26
C SER A 231 27.18 -1.66 -4.04
N GLU A 232 28.00 -1.35 -3.03
CA GLU A 232 28.03 -2.10 -1.77
C GLU A 232 26.71 -1.94 -0.98
N GLU A 233 26.16 -0.72 -0.89
CA GLU A 233 24.83 -0.47 -0.30
C GLU A 233 23.73 -1.28 -1.01
N TYR A 234 23.76 -1.31 -2.35
CA TYR A 234 22.81 -2.09 -3.17
C TYR A 234 22.85 -3.58 -2.81
N ASN A 235 24.05 -4.19 -2.84
CA ASN A 235 24.24 -5.60 -2.53
C ASN A 235 23.83 -5.96 -1.09
N GLN A 236 24.04 -5.05 -0.13
CA GLN A 236 23.60 -5.25 1.25
C GLN A 236 22.07 -5.23 1.36
N CYS A 237 21.40 -4.34 0.63
CA CYS A 237 19.93 -4.27 0.59
C CYS A 237 19.34 -5.53 -0.04
N GLU A 238 19.90 -6.00 -1.15
CA GLU A 238 19.48 -7.22 -1.83
C GLU A 238 19.59 -8.46 -0.93
N LYS A 239 20.75 -8.65 -0.26
CA LYS A 239 20.94 -9.75 0.70
C LYS A 239 19.98 -9.69 1.87
N ARG A 240 19.71 -8.49 2.38
CA ARG A 240 18.73 -8.29 3.46
C ARG A 240 17.35 -8.72 3.01
N MET A 241 16.94 -8.29 1.83
CA MET A 241 15.65 -8.62 1.23
C MET A 241 15.49 -10.13 1.03
N GLU A 242 16.48 -10.79 0.43
CA GLU A 242 16.49 -12.25 0.26
C GLU A 242 16.35 -12.98 1.60
N SER A 243 17.10 -12.54 2.63
CA SER A 243 17.02 -13.13 3.96
C SER A 243 15.66 -12.96 4.63
N LEU A 244 15.00 -11.82 4.44
CA LEU A 244 13.67 -11.55 4.98
C LEU A 244 12.61 -12.39 4.27
N ILE A 245 12.68 -12.50 2.94
CA ILE A 245 11.77 -13.32 2.15
C ILE A 245 11.90 -14.80 2.53
N SER A 246 13.13 -15.31 2.63
CA SER A 246 13.40 -16.69 3.03
C SER A 246 12.85 -16.99 4.44
N LYS A 247 13.04 -16.08 5.40
CA LYS A 247 12.45 -16.20 6.74
C LYS A 247 10.92 -16.19 6.71
N LEU A 248 10.31 -15.25 5.99
CA LEU A 248 8.86 -15.14 5.86
C LEU A 248 8.24 -16.41 5.28
N GLN A 249 8.83 -16.96 4.23
CA GLN A 249 8.37 -18.20 3.62
C GLN A 249 8.57 -19.40 4.55
N GLY A 250 9.71 -19.50 5.22
CA GLY A 250 10.02 -20.57 6.15
C GLY A 250 9.09 -20.62 7.37
N ASP A 251 8.95 -19.49 8.08
CA ASP A 251 8.17 -19.41 9.31
C ASP A 251 6.67 -19.58 9.05
N ARG A 252 6.17 -19.00 7.96
CA ARG A 252 4.79 -19.19 7.52
C ARG A 252 4.53 -20.65 7.13
N SER A 253 5.41 -21.26 6.35
CA SER A 253 5.25 -22.66 5.91
C SER A 253 5.23 -23.62 7.10
N LYS A 254 6.11 -23.42 8.09
CA LYS A 254 6.11 -24.20 9.34
C LYS A 254 4.80 -24.03 10.10
N ARG A 255 4.27 -22.81 10.20
CA ARG A 255 3.01 -22.55 10.89
C ARG A 255 1.82 -23.21 10.20
N ILE A 256 1.72 -23.06 8.89
CA ILE A 256 0.67 -23.69 8.09
C ILE A 256 0.76 -25.21 8.19
N ALA A 257 1.96 -25.80 8.07
CA ALA A 257 2.15 -27.24 8.23
C ALA A 257 1.70 -27.73 9.62
N ASN A 258 2.04 -27.00 10.69
CA ASN A 258 1.58 -27.32 12.03
C ASN A 258 0.06 -27.21 12.20
N GLN A 259 -0.57 -26.23 11.55
CA GLN A 259 -2.01 -26.02 11.61
C GLN A 259 -2.77 -27.07 10.79
N VAL A 260 -2.27 -27.43 9.61
CA VAL A 260 -2.79 -28.52 8.79
C VAL A 260 -2.67 -29.85 9.52
N SER A 261 -1.53 -30.13 10.16
CA SER A 261 -1.34 -31.35 10.97
C SER A 261 -2.36 -31.45 12.11
N LYS A 262 -2.62 -30.35 12.84
CA LYS A 262 -3.62 -30.32 13.91
C LYS A 262 -5.06 -30.42 13.40
N ASN A 263 -5.34 -29.81 12.25
CA ASN A 263 -6.68 -29.74 11.70
C ASN A 263 -7.00 -30.88 10.73
N ALA A 264 -6.07 -31.76 10.39
CA ALA A 264 -6.28 -32.87 9.46
C ALA A 264 -7.44 -33.78 9.89
N SER A 265 -7.55 -34.06 11.19
CA SER A 265 -8.66 -34.85 11.75
C SER A 265 -10.01 -34.15 11.61
N ILE A 266 -10.06 -32.82 11.83
CA ILE A 266 -11.28 -32.02 11.73
C ILE A 266 -11.64 -31.75 10.27
N LEU A 267 -10.67 -31.50 9.39
CA LEU A 267 -10.89 -31.30 7.96
C LEU A 267 -11.42 -32.56 7.31
N ASN A 268 -10.89 -33.74 7.66
CA ASN A 268 -11.45 -35.00 7.20
C ASN A 268 -12.90 -35.18 7.67
N LEU A 269 -13.22 -34.80 8.92
CA LEU A 269 -14.60 -34.83 9.41
C LEU A 269 -15.51 -33.85 8.67
N VAL A 270 -15.07 -32.60 8.44
CA VAL A 270 -15.85 -31.60 7.71
C VAL A 270 -16.06 -32.02 6.26
N GLN A 271 -15.03 -32.60 5.63
CA GLN A 271 -15.13 -33.11 4.27
C GLN A 271 -16.11 -34.29 4.19
N LEU A 272 -16.07 -35.23 5.14
CA LEU A 272 -17.06 -36.30 5.25
C LEU A 272 -18.48 -35.76 5.45
N PHE A 273 -18.65 -34.70 6.25
CA PHE A 273 -19.95 -34.03 6.43
C PHE A 273 -20.44 -33.33 5.15
N GLN A 274 -19.54 -32.65 4.43
CA GLN A 274 -19.86 -32.02 3.15
C GLN A 274 -20.25 -33.06 2.10
N GLU A 275 -19.52 -34.18 2.02
CA GLU A 275 -19.86 -35.32 1.16
C GLU A 275 -21.22 -35.94 1.53
N GLU A 276 -21.55 -36.02 2.82
CA GLU A 276 -22.84 -36.52 3.27
C GLU A 276 -24.00 -35.58 2.92
N GLU A 277 -23.82 -34.26 3.06
CA GLU A 277 -24.79 -33.26 2.61
C GLU A 277 -25.00 -33.31 1.09
N GLU A 278 -23.91 -33.36 0.31
CA GLU A 278 -23.97 -33.48 -1.15
C GLU A 278 -24.68 -34.77 -1.59
N ARG A 279 -24.39 -35.89 -0.93
CA ARG A 279 -25.09 -37.16 -1.15
C ARG A 279 -26.57 -37.04 -0.83
N GLY A 280 -26.93 -36.35 0.25
CA GLY A 280 -28.32 -36.08 0.62
C GLY A 280 -29.07 -35.24 -0.42
N ILE A 281 -28.40 -34.24 -0.99
CA ILE A 281 -28.93 -33.42 -2.09
C ILE A 281 -29.14 -34.28 -3.34
N MET A 282 -28.15 -35.11 -3.71
CA MET A 282 -28.23 -36.00 -4.86
C MET A 282 -29.38 -37.02 -4.72
N LEU A 283 -29.59 -37.58 -3.53
CA LEU A 283 -30.73 -38.46 -3.24
C LEU A 283 -32.07 -37.73 -3.37
N LYS A 284 -32.18 -36.48 -2.88
CA LYS A 284 -33.38 -35.66 -3.05
C LYS A 284 -33.65 -35.35 -4.53
N MET A 285 -32.62 -35.06 -5.31
CA MET A 285 -32.76 -34.87 -6.76
C MET A 285 -33.22 -36.16 -7.46
N ALA A 286 -32.65 -37.31 -7.11
CA ALA A 286 -33.06 -38.60 -7.65
C ALA A 286 -34.52 -38.94 -7.27
N GLN A 287 -34.95 -38.64 -6.04
CA GLN A 287 -36.36 -38.78 -5.62
C GLN A 287 -37.28 -37.82 -6.38
N MET A 288 -36.86 -36.57 -6.62
CA MET A 288 -37.63 -35.64 -7.45
C MET A 288 -37.75 -36.11 -8.89
N GLN A 289 -36.66 -36.62 -9.49
CA GLN A 289 -36.69 -37.22 -10.82
C GLN A 289 -37.61 -38.44 -10.87
N GLN A 290 -37.56 -39.34 -9.90
CA GLN A 290 -38.49 -40.47 -9.81
C GLN A 290 -39.94 -40.01 -9.69
N LYS A 291 -40.23 -38.97 -8.92
CA LYS A 291 -41.58 -38.40 -8.83
C LYS A 291 -42.04 -37.79 -10.14
N LEU A 292 -41.17 -37.09 -10.86
CA LEU A 292 -41.48 -36.55 -12.18
C LEU A 292 -41.78 -37.67 -13.17
N ILE A 293 -40.95 -38.72 -13.22
CA ILE A 293 -41.17 -39.90 -14.06
C ILE A 293 -42.49 -40.59 -13.68
N SER A 294 -42.79 -40.76 -12.39
CA SER A 294 -44.06 -41.34 -11.93
C SER A 294 -45.25 -40.48 -12.37
N ASN A 295 -45.15 -39.16 -12.27
CA ASN A 295 -46.21 -38.26 -12.72
C ASN A 295 -46.39 -38.35 -14.24
N GLU A 296 -45.31 -38.41 -15.03
CA GLU A 296 -45.38 -38.62 -16.48
C GLU A 296 -45.98 -40.00 -16.82
N MET A 297 -45.66 -41.05 -16.07
CA MET A 297 -46.27 -42.37 -16.23
C MET A 297 -47.77 -42.34 -15.92
N ASP A 298 -48.18 -41.66 -14.85
CA ASP A 298 -49.60 -41.47 -14.51
C ASP A 298 -50.34 -40.67 -15.60
N GLU A 299 -49.68 -39.70 -16.25
CA GLU A 299 -50.25 -38.98 -17.39
C GLU A 299 -50.38 -39.86 -18.64
N LEU A 300 -49.38 -40.70 -18.92
CA LEU A 300 -49.44 -41.68 -20.01
C LEU A 300 -50.53 -42.74 -19.77
N GLU A 301 -50.73 -43.21 -18.54
CA GLU A 301 -51.83 -44.12 -18.21
C GLU A 301 -53.20 -43.46 -18.36
N LYS A 302 -53.29 -42.15 -18.15
CA LYS A 302 -54.53 -41.39 -18.33
C LYS A 302 -54.85 -41.08 -19.79
N MET A 303 -53.93 -41.30 -20.75
CA MET A 303 -54.21 -41.08 -22.17
C MET A 303 -55.30 -42.03 -22.70
N PRO A 304 -56.48 -41.52 -23.10
CA PRO A 304 -57.58 -42.35 -23.60
C PRO A 304 -57.26 -42.98 -24.96
N ASP A 305 -56.51 -42.27 -25.81
CA ASP A 305 -56.10 -42.76 -27.14
C ASP A 305 -55.19 -43.98 -27.07
N TRP A 306 -54.29 -44.03 -26.08
CA TRP A 306 -53.46 -45.20 -25.82
C TRP A 306 -54.31 -46.39 -25.37
N LYS A 307 -55.23 -46.18 -24.42
CA LYS A 307 -56.18 -47.20 -23.98
C LYS A 307 -57.07 -47.70 -25.12
N ALA A 308 -57.59 -46.81 -25.96
CA ALA A 308 -58.41 -47.16 -27.11
C ALA A 308 -57.64 -47.99 -28.14
N ARG A 309 -56.36 -47.66 -28.37
CA ARG A 309 -55.49 -48.38 -29.32
C ARG A 309 -55.08 -49.77 -28.82
N VAL A 310 -54.83 -49.92 -27.51
CA VAL A 310 -54.51 -51.22 -26.89
C VAL A 310 -55.75 -52.12 -26.76
N LEU A 311 -56.91 -51.54 -26.45
CA LEU A 311 -58.19 -52.27 -26.36
C LEU A 311 -58.80 -52.58 -27.73
N GLY A 312 -58.17 -52.14 -28.83
CA GLY A 312 -58.62 -52.42 -30.19
C GLY A 312 -59.93 -51.74 -30.58
N ILE A 313 -60.36 -50.71 -29.84
CA ILE A 313 -61.62 -50.00 -30.09
C ILE A 313 -61.34 -48.96 -31.17
N SER A 314 -61.75 -49.27 -32.39
CA SER A 314 -61.65 -48.36 -33.52
C SER A 314 -62.94 -47.55 -33.66
N LYS A 315 -62.90 -46.40 -34.35
CA LYS A 315 -64.10 -45.58 -34.62
C LYS A 315 -65.15 -46.32 -35.48
N SER A 316 -64.80 -47.48 -36.03
CA SER A 316 -65.70 -48.38 -36.76
C SER A 316 -66.50 -49.33 -35.86
N ASP A 317 -66.15 -49.46 -34.58
CA ASP A 317 -66.84 -50.36 -33.63
C ASP A 317 -67.96 -49.66 -32.84
N SER A 318 -68.18 -48.37 -33.07
CA SER A 318 -69.16 -47.53 -32.35
C SER A 318 -70.43 -47.21 -33.15
N LEU A 319 -70.86 -48.13 -34.03
CA LEU A 319 -72.15 -48.10 -34.73
C LEU A 319 -73.15 -49.10 -34.14
#